data_AF-A0A7J6X4J8-F1
#
_entry.id   AF-A0A7J6X4J8-F1
#
_cell.length_a   1.000
_cell.length_b   1.000
_cell.length_c   1.000
_cell.angle_alpha   90.00
_cell.angle_beta   90.00
_cell.angle_gamma   90.00
#
_symmetry.space_group_name_H-M   'P 1'
#
loop_
_entity.id
_entity.type
_entity.pdbx_description
1 polymer ?
#
loop_
_entity_poly.entity_id
_entity_poly.type
_entity_poly.pdbx_seq_one_letter_code
_entity_poly.pdbx_strand_id
1 'polypeptide(L)'
;MDGLKSRAHVVVMGATNRPNSIDPALRRFGRFDREIDIGVPDEVGRLEVLRIHTKNMKLSEDVDLEIAAKETQGYVGADLAALCTEAALQCIREKMDIIDLEDETIDAEILNMMAITNYHFKTALGTSNPSALRETVVEVPNVSWADIGGLDSVKRELQETVQYPVEHPEKFEKFGMSPSKDEASRHQIFKACLRKSPVSKDLDLSMLAKYTHGFSGADITEICQRACKYAIRENIEKDIEKESKRKENTEAMEEDDDEVSEISVAHFEESMKFARRSVSDLDIMKYQLFAHKLQQSRGFGSEFKFATHSET
;
A
#
# COMPACT_ATOMS: atom_id res chain seq x y z
N MET A 1 -9.17 -30.87 -21.66
CA MET A 1 -8.64 -29.98 -22.72
C MET A 1 -7.93 -30.78 -23.81
N ASP A 2 -7.15 -31.82 -23.48
CA ASP A 2 -6.53 -32.78 -24.44
C ASP A 2 -7.52 -33.62 -25.30
N GLY A 3 -8.82 -33.28 -25.27
CA GLY A 3 -9.88 -33.91 -26.08
C GLY A 3 -10.48 -32.99 -27.14
N LEU A 4 -10.02 -31.74 -27.25
CA LEU A 4 -10.38 -30.85 -28.36
C LEU A 4 -9.77 -31.40 -29.64
N LYS A 5 -10.58 -32.10 -30.44
CA LYS A 5 -10.17 -32.54 -31.78
C LYS A 5 -9.78 -31.32 -32.61
N SER A 6 -8.67 -31.42 -33.36
CA SER A 6 -8.07 -30.37 -34.19
C SER A 6 -8.98 -29.68 -35.23
N ARG A 7 -10.25 -30.11 -35.34
CA ARG A 7 -11.26 -29.54 -36.25
C ARG A 7 -12.17 -28.49 -35.62
N ALA A 8 -12.03 -28.22 -34.32
CA ALA A 8 -12.77 -27.14 -33.66
C ALA A 8 -11.88 -25.89 -33.54
N HIS A 9 -12.22 -24.82 -34.26
CA HIS A 9 -11.58 -23.51 -34.12
C HIS A 9 -12.04 -22.81 -32.84
N VAL A 10 -11.61 -23.32 -31.68
CA VAL A 10 -11.99 -22.81 -30.36
C VAL A 10 -10.73 -22.35 -29.62
N VAL A 11 -10.76 -21.13 -29.11
CA VAL A 11 -9.75 -20.58 -28.21
C VAL A 11 -10.34 -20.52 -26.81
N VAL A 12 -9.61 -21.01 -25.82
CA VAL A 12 -10.04 -20.95 -24.40
C VAL A 12 -9.18 -19.90 -23.69
N MET A 13 -9.84 -18.88 -23.14
CA MET A 13 -9.23 -17.88 -22.27
C MET A 13 -9.70 -18.08 -20.84
N GLY A 14 -8.78 -18.01 -19.87
CA GLY A 14 -9.07 -18.07 -18.45
C GLY A 14 -8.43 -16.88 -17.74
N ALA A 15 -9.10 -16.34 -16.73
CA ALA A 15 -8.59 -15.26 -15.89
C ALA A 15 -8.41 -15.76 -14.45
N THR A 16 -7.30 -15.40 -13.81
CA THR A 16 -7.03 -15.69 -12.39
C THR A 16 -6.20 -14.57 -11.79
N ASN A 17 -6.49 -14.21 -10.53
CA ASN A 17 -5.65 -13.31 -9.76
C ASN A 17 -4.50 -14.06 -9.06
N ARG A 18 -4.51 -15.39 -9.12
CA ARG A 18 -3.55 -16.28 -8.45
C ARG A 18 -3.12 -17.39 -9.40
N PRO A 19 -2.13 -17.16 -10.28
CA PRO A 19 -1.65 -18.19 -11.20
C PRO A 19 -1.09 -19.42 -10.46
N ASN A 20 -0.62 -19.23 -9.23
CA ASN A 20 -0.09 -20.31 -8.39
C ASN A 20 -1.18 -21.17 -7.72
N SER A 21 -2.45 -20.73 -7.72
CA SER A 21 -3.56 -21.57 -7.23
C SER A 21 -4.17 -22.45 -8.31
N ILE A 22 -3.77 -22.28 -9.57
CA ILE A 22 -4.20 -23.15 -10.67
C ILE A 22 -3.39 -24.45 -10.62
N ASP A 23 -4.08 -25.58 -10.84
CA ASP A 23 -3.45 -26.89 -10.95
C ASP A 23 -2.33 -26.86 -12.02
N PRO A 24 -1.08 -27.21 -11.67
CA PRO A 24 0.03 -27.26 -12.62
C PRO A 24 -0.23 -28.12 -13.87
N ALA A 25 -1.15 -29.10 -13.79
CA ALA A 25 -1.55 -29.91 -14.93
C ALA A 25 -2.27 -29.08 -16.01
N LEU A 26 -2.97 -27.99 -15.66
CA LEU A 26 -3.66 -27.12 -16.60
C LEU A 26 -2.72 -26.14 -17.32
N ARG A 27 -1.57 -25.83 -16.73
CA ARG A 27 -0.53 -24.92 -17.27
C ARG A 27 0.46 -25.62 -18.21
N ARG A 28 0.22 -26.90 -18.53
CA ARG A 28 1.07 -27.69 -19.43
C ARG A 28 0.77 -27.36 -20.88
N PHE A 29 1.79 -27.57 -21.72
CA PHE A 29 1.71 -27.41 -23.16
C PHE A 29 0.49 -28.14 -23.76
N GLY A 30 -0.26 -27.47 -24.63
CA GLY A 30 -1.51 -27.97 -25.23
C GLY A 30 -2.79 -27.68 -24.43
N ARG A 31 -2.69 -26.93 -23.32
CA ARG A 31 -3.82 -26.50 -22.47
C ARG A 31 -3.79 -24.97 -22.30
N PHE A 32 -3.49 -24.46 -21.10
CA PHE A 32 -3.09 -23.06 -20.92
C PHE A 32 -1.57 -22.96 -21.08
N ASP A 33 -1.12 -22.89 -22.32
CA ASP A 33 0.30 -22.82 -22.70
C ASP A 33 0.82 -21.38 -22.83
N ARG A 34 -0.08 -20.39 -22.84
CA ARG A 34 0.21 -18.96 -22.84
C ARG A 34 -0.37 -18.30 -21.60
N GLU A 35 0.46 -17.51 -20.95
CA GLU A 35 0.08 -16.69 -19.81
C GLU A 35 0.36 -15.24 -20.18
N ILE A 36 -0.63 -14.38 -19.92
CA ILE A 36 -0.53 -12.93 -20.11
C ILE A 36 -0.81 -12.33 -18.75
N ASP A 37 0.16 -11.61 -18.22
CA ASP A 37 -0.01 -10.86 -16.98
C ASP A 37 -0.61 -9.49 -17.30
N ILE A 38 -1.66 -9.13 -16.56
CA ILE A 38 -2.34 -7.83 -16.68
C ILE A 38 -2.16 -7.12 -15.36
N GLY A 39 -1.16 -6.24 -15.32
CA GLY A 39 -0.85 -5.42 -14.15
C GLY A 39 -1.77 -4.21 -13.99
N VAL A 40 -1.48 -3.44 -12.94
CA VAL A 40 -2.08 -2.11 -12.76
C VAL A 40 -1.67 -1.18 -13.92
N PRO A 41 -2.57 -0.33 -14.41
CA PRO A 41 -2.24 0.63 -15.46
C PRO A 41 -1.26 1.69 -14.97
N ASP A 42 -0.31 2.06 -15.83
CA ASP A 42 0.55 3.23 -15.65
C ASP A 42 -0.21 4.54 -15.89
N GLU A 43 0.42 5.69 -15.69
CA GLU A 43 -0.23 7.00 -15.86
C GLU A 43 -0.90 7.16 -17.23
N VAL A 44 -0.22 6.70 -18.30
CA VAL A 44 -0.75 6.75 -19.67
C VAL A 44 -1.94 5.80 -19.83
N GLY A 45 -1.85 4.57 -19.30
CA GLY A 45 -2.94 3.61 -19.29
C GLY A 45 -4.16 4.11 -18.51
N ARG A 46 -3.95 4.78 -17.36
CA ARG A 46 -5.03 5.39 -16.57
C ARG A 46 -5.73 6.51 -17.34
N LEU A 47 -4.97 7.36 -18.02
CA LEU A 47 -5.53 8.40 -18.89
C LEU A 47 -6.41 7.80 -20.01
N GLU A 48 -5.95 6.73 -20.67
CA GLU A 48 -6.73 6.04 -21.70
C GLU A 48 -8.03 5.43 -21.14
N VAL A 49 -7.96 4.79 -19.97
CA VAL A 49 -9.15 4.25 -19.30
C VAL A 49 -10.13 5.37 -18.96
N LEU A 50 -9.66 6.48 -18.40
CA LEU A 50 -10.50 7.65 -18.11
C LEU A 50 -11.15 8.20 -19.39
N ARG A 51 -10.41 8.30 -20.50
CA ARG A 51 -10.95 8.73 -21.81
C ARG A 51 -12.04 7.79 -22.33
N ILE A 52 -11.88 6.48 -22.17
CA ILE A 52 -12.89 5.50 -22.59
C ILE A 52 -14.17 5.67 -21.76
N HIS A 53 -14.05 5.78 -20.43
CA HIS A 53 -15.21 5.89 -19.56
C HIS A 53 -15.90 7.26 -19.62
N THR A 54 -15.17 8.32 -19.98
CA THR A 54 -15.72 9.66 -20.16
C THR A 54 -16.21 9.97 -21.57
N LYS A 55 -15.99 9.07 -22.54
CA LYS A 55 -16.36 9.29 -23.96
C LYS A 55 -17.83 9.65 -24.19
N ASN A 56 -18.73 9.11 -23.38
CA ASN A 56 -20.17 9.37 -23.47
C ASN A 56 -20.67 10.39 -22.44
N MET A 57 -19.75 10.99 -21.67
CA MET A 57 -20.06 11.98 -20.65
C MET A 57 -19.84 13.38 -21.23
N LYS A 58 -20.73 14.31 -20.89
CA LYS A 58 -20.52 15.71 -21.22
C LYS A 58 -19.53 16.31 -20.21
N LEU A 59 -18.27 16.42 -20.60
CA LEU A 59 -17.24 17.08 -19.79
C LEU A 59 -17.27 18.60 -20.02
N SER A 60 -17.04 19.36 -18.97
CA SER A 60 -16.80 20.79 -19.02
C SER A 60 -15.33 21.08 -19.38
N GLU A 61 -15.05 22.29 -19.90
CA GLU A 61 -13.72 22.70 -20.38
C GLU A 61 -12.67 22.75 -19.26
N ASP A 62 -13.09 22.81 -18.00
CA ASP A 62 -12.22 22.82 -16.82
C ASP A 62 -11.73 21.43 -16.40
N VAL A 63 -12.21 20.35 -17.04
CA VAL A 63 -11.83 18.98 -16.71
C VAL A 63 -10.53 18.60 -17.42
N ASP A 64 -9.48 18.40 -16.63
CA ASP A 64 -8.21 17.86 -17.09
C ASP A 64 -8.05 16.39 -16.63
N LEU A 65 -8.24 15.47 -17.58
CA LEU A 65 -8.10 14.03 -17.33
C LEU A 65 -6.63 13.61 -17.08
N GLU A 66 -5.65 14.39 -17.53
CA GLU A 66 -4.23 14.10 -17.26
C GLU A 66 -3.90 14.30 -15.78
N ILE A 67 -4.46 15.36 -15.18
CA ILE A 67 -4.35 15.59 -13.74
C ILE A 67 -5.03 14.45 -12.97
N ALA A 68 -6.24 14.05 -13.37
CA ALA A 68 -6.93 12.92 -12.74
C ALA A 68 -6.14 11.60 -12.86
N ALA A 69 -5.47 11.35 -13.99
CA ALA A 69 -4.61 10.17 -14.18
C ALA A 69 -3.37 10.17 -13.26
N LYS A 70 -2.82 11.35 -12.98
CA LYS A 70 -1.70 11.52 -12.03
C LYS A 70 -2.13 11.30 -10.58
N GLU A 71 -3.31 11.78 -10.19
CA GLU A 71 -3.82 11.67 -8.83
C GLU A 71 -4.38 10.26 -8.49
N THR A 72 -4.71 9.46 -9.51
CA THR A 72 -5.28 8.10 -9.35
C THR A 72 -4.23 7.00 -9.28
N GLN A 73 -3.17 7.22 -8.51
CA GLN A 73 -2.11 6.23 -8.34
C GLN A 73 -2.64 4.93 -7.71
N GLY A 74 -2.29 3.77 -8.29
CA GLY A 74 -2.75 2.46 -7.82
C GLY A 74 -4.24 2.18 -8.07
N TYR A 75 -4.91 2.96 -8.92
CA TYR A 75 -6.27 2.62 -9.36
C TYR A 75 -6.20 1.55 -10.46
N VAL A 76 -7.04 0.52 -10.35
CA VAL A 76 -7.27 -0.42 -11.47
C VAL A 76 -8.34 0.11 -12.41
N GLY A 77 -8.50 -0.51 -13.58
CA GLY A 77 -9.53 -0.10 -14.55
C GLY A 77 -10.95 -0.04 -13.96
N ALA A 78 -11.27 -0.95 -13.04
CA ALA A 78 -12.55 -0.93 -12.32
C ALA A 78 -12.70 0.28 -11.38
N ASP A 79 -11.63 0.69 -10.70
CA ASP A 79 -11.66 1.85 -9.79
C ASP A 79 -11.84 3.14 -10.59
N LEU A 80 -11.16 3.27 -11.74
CA LEU A 80 -11.31 4.43 -12.63
C LEU A 80 -12.71 4.52 -13.23
N ALA A 81 -13.31 3.37 -13.60
CA ALA A 81 -14.69 3.31 -14.06
C ALA A 81 -15.67 3.76 -12.96
N ALA A 82 -15.46 3.29 -11.74
CA ALA A 82 -16.25 3.69 -10.57
C ALA A 82 -16.07 5.19 -10.30
N LEU A 83 -14.84 5.73 -10.36
CA LEU A 83 -14.54 7.14 -10.19
C LEU A 83 -15.33 8.01 -11.18
N CYS A 84 -15.33 7.66 -12.47
CA CYS A 84 -16.10 8.37 -13.48
C CYS A 84 -17.61 8.30 -13.21
N THR A 85 -18.10 7.13 -12.81
CA THR A 85 -19.51 6.92 -12.48
C THR A 85 -19.94 7.79 -11.30
N GLU A 86 -19.14 7.85 -10.24
CA GLU A 86 -19.43 8.70 -9.08
C GLU A 86 -19.36 10.20 -9.41
N ALA A 87 -18.42 10.63 -10.25
CA ALA A 87 -18.40 12.00 -10.75
C ALA A 87 -19.68 12.35 -11.52
N ALA A 88 -20.21 11.41 -12.32
CA ALA A 88 -21.50 11.57 -13.00
C ALA A 88 -22.67 11.66 -12.01
N LEU A 89 -22.72 10.75 -11.04
CA LEU A 89 -23.78 10.72 -10.03
C LEU A 89 -23.77 11.98 -9.17
N GLN A 90 -22.59 12.52 -8.86
CA GLN A 90 -22.47 13.77 -8.14
C GLN A 90 -23.09 14.93 -8.93
N CYS A 91 -22.83 15.00 -10.24
CA CYS A 91 -23.46 15.99 -11.13
C CYS A 91 -25.00 15.84 -11.17
N ILE A 92 -25.50 14.60 -11.23
CA ILE A 92 -26.94 14.31 -11.23
C ILE A 92 -27.58 14.73 -9.90
N ARG A 93 -26.94 14.44 -8.75
CA ARG A 93 -27.45 14.79 -7.42
C ARG A 93 -27.64 16.29 -7.24
N GLU A 94 -26.73 17.11 -7.78
CA GLU A 94 -26.84 18.57 -7.72
C GLU A 94 -27.99 19.13 -8.56
N LYS A 95 -28.46 18.38 -9.55
CA LYS A 95 -29.55 18.76 -10.44
C LYS A 95 -30.85 18.03 -10.14
N MET A 96 -30.87 17.15 -9.13
CA MET A 96 -32.01 16.30 -8.79
C MET A 96 -33.25 17.11 -8.40
N ASP A 97 -33.08 18.27 -7.79
CA ASP A 97 -34.19 19.16 -7.41
C ASP A 97 -34.90 19.80 -8.62
N ILE A 98 -34.26 19.80 -9.79
CA ILE A 98 -34.77 20.40 -11.04
C ILE A 98 -35.36 19.33 -11.96
N ILE A 99 -35.02 18.06 -11.73
CA ILE A 99 -35.49 16.93 -12.53
C ILE A 99 -36.85 16.51 -11.99
N ASP A 100 -37.89 16.63 -12.82
CA ASP A 100 -39.17 16.01 -12.51
C ASP A 100 -39.05 14.49 -12.66
N LEU A 101 -39.23 13.77 -11.56
CA LEU A 101 -39.14 12.30 -11.51
C LEU A 101 -40.41 11.62 -12.02
N GLU A 102 -41.49 12.39 -12.25
CA GLU A 102 -42.77 11.87 -12.74
C GLU A 102 -42.80 11.72 -14.28
N ASP A 103 -41.92 12.42 -15.00
CA ASP A 103 -41.81 12.34 -16.45
C ASP A 103 -40.93 11.16 -16.91
N GLU A 104 -41.37 10.46 -17.96
CA GLU A 104 -40.64 9.34 -18.55
C GLU A 104 -39.35 9.77 -19.28
N THR A 105 -39.20 11.06 -19.58
CA THR A 105 -38.08 11.60 -20.36
C THR A 105 -37.54 12.89 -19.75
N ILE A 106 -36.22 13.02 -19.68
CA ILE A 106 -35.55 14.23 -19.23
C ILE A 106 -35.48 15.23 -20.39
N ASP A 107 -35.84 16.49 -20.12
CA ASP A 107 -35.75 17.57 -21.10
C ASP A 107 -34.31 17.77 -21.62
N ALA A 108 -34.21 18.01 -22.94
CA ALA A 108 -32.92 18.23 -23.61
C ALA A 108 -32.17 19.46 -23.07
N GLU A 109 -32.87 20.44 -22.50
CA GLU A 109 -32.28 21.62 -21.89
C GLU A 109 -31.55 21.28 -20.57
N ILE A 110 -32.19 20.46 -19.72
CA ILE A 110 -31.59 19.94 -18.48
C ILE A 110 -30.39 19.05 -18.81
N LEU A 111 -30.54 18.17 -19.80
CA LEU A 111 -29.46 17.29 -20.26
C LEU A 111 -28.25 18.08 -20.79
N ASN A 112 -28.49 19.24 -21.40
CA ASN A 112 -27.43 20.13 -21.84
C ASN A 112 -26.74 20.87 -20.69
N MET A 113 -27.44 21.14 -19.59
CA MET A 113 -26.84 21.72 -18.38
C MET A 113 -26.06 20.71 -17.54
N MET A 114 -26.27 19.40 -17.71
CA MET A 114 -25.53 18.34 -17.04
C MET A 114 -24.13 18.16 -17.62
N ALA A 115 -23.24 19.11 -17.33
CA ALA A 115 -21.82 19.02 -17.63
C ALA A 115 -21.03 18.64 -16.37
N ILE A 116 -20.17 17.65 -16.50
CA ILE A 116 -19.29 17.21 -15.42
C ILE A 116 -18.09 18.15 -15.37
N THR A 117 -17.88 18.77 -14.21
CA THR A 117 -16.77 19.68 -13.93
C THR A 117 -15.67 18.98 -13.13
N ASN A 118 -14.52 19.65 -12.98
CA ASN A 118 -13.40 19.15 -12.19
C ASN A 118 -13.77 19.01 -10.70
N TYR A 119 -14.73 19.80 -10.21
CA TYR A 119 -15.27 19.68 -8.86
C TYR A 119 -15.85 18.29 -8.60
N HIS A 120 -16.65 17.74 -9.51
CA HIS A 120 -17.23 16.40 -9.34
C HIS A 120 -16.16 15.31 -9.26
N PHE A 121 -15.11 15.40 -10.08
CA PHE A 121 -13.97 14.47 -10.02
C PHE A 121 -13.23 14.56 -8.69
N LYS A 122 -12.99 15.76 -8.16
CA LYS A 122 -12.37 15.95 -6.83
C LYS A 122 -13.22 15.37 -5.70
N THR A 123 -14.53 15.58 -5.74
CA THR A 123 -15.45 14.99 -4.76
C THR A 123 -15.44 13.47 -4.84
N ALA A 124 -15.46 12.91 -6.06
CA ALA A 124 -15.39 11.47 -6.26
C ALA A 124 -14.07 10.88 -5.72
N LEU A 125 -12.93 11.53 -6.00
CA LEU A 125 -11.60 11.14 -5.48
C LEU A 125 -11.54 11.12 -3.96
N GLY A 126 -12.26 12.02 -3.28
CA GLY A 126 -12.33 12.04 -1.81
C GLY A 126 -13.09 10.84 -1.21
N THR A 127 -13.90 10.15 -2.01
CA THR A 127 -14.71 9.01 -1.57
C THR A 127 -14.20 7.66 -2.09
N SER A 128 -13.45 7.66 -3.20
CA SER A 128 -12.93 6.45 -3.81
C SER A 128 -11.61 6.02 -3.16
N ASN A 129 -11.50 4.72 -2.86
CA ASN A 129 -10.25 4.12 -2.38
C ASN A 129 -9.70 3.19 -3.47
N PRO A 130 -8.40 3.26 -3.80
CA PRO A 130 -7.79 2.38 -4.79
C PRO A 130 -7.82 0.92 -4.33
N SER A 131 -8.25 0.03 -5.22
CA SER A 131 -8.26 -1.40 -4.97
C SER A 131 -6.86 -1.99 -5.01
N ALA A 132 -5.94 -1.44 -5.83
CA ALA A 132 -4.59 -1.98 -5.91
C ALA A 132 -3.75 -1.70 -4.67
N LEU A 133 -4.02 -0.66 -3.86
CA LEU A 133 -3.30 -0.49 -2.59
C LEU A 133 -3.59 -1.60 -1.55
N ARG A 134 -4.52 -2.52 -1.83
CA ARG A 134 -4.72 -3.75 -1.05
C ARG A 134 -3.74 -4.87 -1.39
N GLU A 135 -3.09 -4.81 -2.56
CA GLU A 135 -2.01 -5.70 -2.97
C GLU A 135 -0.76 -4.85 -3.22
N THR A 136 0.32 -5.05 -2.47
CA THR A 136 1.54 -4.23 -2.57
C THR A 136 2.15 -4.29 -3.97
N VAL A 137 1.75 -3.40 -4.88
CA VAL A 137 2.37 -3.22 -6.20
C VAL A 137 3.30 -2.02 -6.09
N VAL A 138 4.58 -2.26 -6.35
CA VAL A 138 5.62 -1.25 -6.33
C VAL A 138 5.57 -0.52 -7.66
N GLU A 139 5.11 0.73 -7.67
CA GLU A 139 5.33 1.63 -8.79
C GLU A 139 6.67 2.36 -8.62
N VAL A 140 7.35 2.60 -9.75
CA VAL A 140 8.58 3.39 -9.78
C VAL A 140 8.18 4.87 -9.69
N PRO A 141 8.55 5.61 -8.64
CA PRO A 141 8.23 7.03 -8.54
C PRO A 141 8.92 7.80 -9.66
N ASN A 142 8.21 8.76 -10.26
CA ASN A 142 8.75 9.67 -11.28
C ASN A 142 9.48 10.89 -10.67
N VAL A 143 9.95 10.76 -9.42
CA VAL A 143 10.57 11.82 -8.64
C VAL A 143 11.95 11.35 -8.21
N SER A 144 12.98 12.12 -8.55
CA SER A 144 14.36 11.84 -8.17
C SER A 144 14.74 12.51 -6.84
N TRP A 145 15.85 12.08 -6.23
CA TRP A 145 16.38 12.73 -5.02
C TRP A 145 16.69 14.23 -5.21
N ALA A 146 16.92 14.66 -6.45
CA ALA A 146 17.18 16.04 -6.81
C ALA A 146 15.89 16.91 -6.83
N ASP A 147 14.74 16.29 -7.08
CA ASP A 147 13.45 16.98 -7.16
C ASP A 147 12.85 17.26 -5.77
N ILE A 148 13.39 16.63 -4.73
CA ILE A 148 12.99 16.84 -3.34
C ILE A 148 13.82 18.00 -2.77
N GLY A 149 13.20 19.11 -2.37
CA GLY A 149 13.91 20.22 -1.71
C GLY A 149 14.24 19.93 -0.23
N GLY A 150 15.50 20.13 0.17
CA GLY A 150 15.94 20.02 1.58
C GLY A 150 15.98 18.59 2.14
N LEU A 151 15.73 18.44 3.45
CA LEU A 151 15.72 17.17 4.20
C LEU A 151 17.01 16.33 4.05
N ASP A 152 18.17 16.97 3.91
CA ASP A 152 19.43 16.30 3.58
C ASP A 152 19.82 15.22 4.60
N SER A 153 19.53 15.44 5.88
CA SER A 153 19.76 14.44 6.93
C SER A 153 18.90 13.18 6.75
N VAL A 154 17.63 13.35 6.38
CA VAL A 154 16.67 12.26 6.18
C VAL A 154 16.94 11.53 4.86
N LYS A 155 17.26 12.27 3.80
CA LYS A 155 17.68 11.69 2.52
C LYS A 155 18.91 10.80 2.71
N ARG A 156 19.92 11.31 3.40
CA ARG A 156 21.15 10.56 3.69
C ARG A 156 20.86 9.31 4.52
N GLU A 157 20.03 9.43 5.56
CA GLU A 157 19.64 8.28 6.39
C GLU A 157 18.91 7.21 5.56
N LEU A 158 17.97 7.59 4.70
CA LEU A 158 17.25 6.67 3.82
C LEU A 158 18.17 6.05 2.76
N GLN A 159 19.10 6.83 2.22
CA GLN A 159 20.11 6.32 1.29
C GLN A 159 21.01 5.29 1.99
N GLU A 160 21.50 5.58 3.20
CA GLU A 160 22.37 4.69 3.95
C GLU A 160 21.67 3.40 4.44
N THR A 161 20.39 3.49 4.80
CA THR A 161 19.64 2.38 5.40
C THR A 161 18.87 1.53 4.40
N VAL A 162 18.50 2.10 3.24
CA VAL A 162 17.66 1.43 2.24
C VAL A 162 18.39 1.27 0.91
N GLN A 163 19.01 2.34 0.39
CA GLN A 163 19.63 2.32 -0.95
C GLN A 163 21.00 1.62 -0.94
N TYR A 164 21.90 1.98 -0.03
CA TYR A 164 23.27 1.45 0.05
C TYR A 164 23.37 -0.05 0.33
N PRO A 165 22.51 -0.67 1.15
CA PRO A 165 22.52 -2.13 1.31
C PRO A 165 22.18 -2.87 0.00
N VAL A 166 21.40 -2.23 -0.87
CA VAL A 166 21.01 -2.78 -2.18
C VAL A 166 22.06 -2.49 -3.25
N GLU A 167 22.66 -1.30 -3.25
CA GLU A 167 23.68 -0.88 -4.22
C GLU A 167 25.09 -1.40 -3.90
N HIS A 168 25.40 -1.63 -2.62
CA HIS A 168 26.71 -2.07 -2.15
C HIS A 168 26.64 -3.32 -1.25
N PRO A 169 25.98 -4.40 -1.71
CA PRO A 169 25.78 -5.61 -0.90
C PRO A 169 27.12 -6.21 -0.44
N GLU A 170 28.18 -6.14 -1.27
CA GLU A 170 29.51 -6.65 -0.90
C GLU A 170 30.17 -5.92 0.27
N LYS A 171 29.84 -4.64 0.50
CA LYS A 171 30.42 -3.87 1.62
C LYS A 171 29.77 -4.27 2.94
N PHE A 172 28.45 -4.43 2.97
CA PHE A 172 27.71 -4.82 4.18
C PHE A 172 28.04 -6.26 4.60
N GLU A 173 28.23 -7.15 3.63
CA GLU A 173 28.60 -8.54 3.85
C GLU A 173 30.02 -8.69 4.44
N LYS A 174 30.97 -7.84 4.00
CA LYS A 174 32.35 -7.81 4.53
C LYS A 174 32.43 -7.36 5.99
N PHE A 175 31.47 -6.56 6.46
CA PHE A 175 31.36 -6.13 7.86
C PHE A 175 30.45 -7.03 8.71
N GLY A 176 30.00 -8.18 8.18
CA GLY A 176 29.15 -9.13 8.91
C GLY A 176 27.73 -8.62 9.16
N MET A 177 27.30 -7.58 8.46
CA MET A 177 25.94 -7.05 8.56
C MET A 177 25.03 -7.81 7.60
N SER A 178 24.24 -8.74 8.15
CA SER A 178 23.18 -9.40 7.39
C SER A 178 21.92 -8.51 7.31
N PRO A 179 21.19 -8.47 6.17
CA PRO A 179 19.93 -7.74 6.07
C PRO A 179 18.80 -8.34 6.91
N SER A 180 18.98 -9.56 7.44
CA SER A 180 18.03 -10.19 8.37
C SER A 180 18.22 -9.61 9.77
N LYS A 181 17.36 -8.64 10.07
CA LYS A 181 17.39 -7.74 11.22
C LYS A 181 17.50 -8.47 12.57
N ASP A 182 18.63 -8.28 13.24
CA ASP A 182 18.85 -8.69 14.64
C ASP A 182 17.78 -8.11 15.59
N GLU A 183 17.66 -8.69 16.79
CA GLU A 183 16.76 -8.19 17.85
C GLU A 183 16.92 -6.68 18.10
N ALA A 184 18.16 -6.19 18.08
CA ALA A 184 18.47 -4.76 18.20
C ALA A 184 17.85 -3.93 17.06
N SER A 185 17.86 -4.43 15.84
CA SER A 185 17.25 -3.75 14.69
C SER A 185 15.73 -3.74 14.78
N ARG A 186 15.09 -4.83 15.26
CA ARG A 186 13.64 -4.87 15.49
C ARG A 186 13.22 -3.88 16.57
N HIS A 187 14.00 -3.77 17.65
CA HIS A 187 13.79 -2.78 18.69
C HIS A 187 13.82 -1.34 18.14
N GLN A 188 14.77 -1.01 17.25
CA GLN A 188 14.81 0.31 16.61
C GLN A 188 13.59 0.57 15.71
N ILE A 189 13.06 -0.45 15.03
CA ILE A 189 11.86 -0.30 14.19
C ILE A 189 10.63 -0.01 15.04
N PHE A 190 10.44 -0.72 16.15
CA PHE A 190 9.37 -0.42 17.11
C PHE A 190 9.47 1.01 17.63
N LYS A 191 10.68 1.43 18.03
CA LYS A 191 10.95 2.79 18.48
C LYS A 191 10.68 3.85 17.40
N ALA A 192 11.02 3.57 16.15
CA ALA A 192 10.78 4.47 15.02
C ALA A 192 9.29 4.59 14.69
N CYS A 193 8.57 3.46 14.63
CA CYS A 193 7.14 3.41 14.32
C CYS A 193 6.29 4.13 15.37
N LEU A 194 6.64 3.99 16.65
CA LEU A 194 5.89 4.55 17.77
C LEU A 194 6.40 5.92 18.22
N ARG A 195 7.39 6.51 17.52
CA ARG A 195 8.04 7.77 17.92
C ARG A 195 7.06 8.93 18.12
N LYS A 196 5.95 8.95 17.39
CA LYS A 196 4.93 10.01 17.40
C LYS A 196 3.65 9.60 18.11
N SER A 197 3.58 8.39 18.66
CA SER A 197 2.38 7.84 19.28
C SER A 197 2.56 7.82 20.80
N PRO A 198 1.53 8.18 21.58
CA PRO A 198 1.57 8.04 23.04
C PRO A 198 1.55 6.54 23.38
N VAL A 199 2.55 6.08 24.13
CA VAL A 199 2.74 4.68 24.48
C VAL A 199 2.78 4.54 25.99
N SER A 200 2.08 3.53 26.51
CA SER A 200 2.06 3.24 27.94
C SER A 200 3.45 2.90 28.48
N LYS A 201 3.75 3.38 29.69
CA LYS A 201 5.02 3.11 30.39
C LYS A 201 5.24 1.62 30.65
N ASP A 202 4.18 0.82 30.67
CA ASP A 202 4.23 -0.62 30.90
C ASP A 202 4.61 -1.41 29.64
N LEU A 203 4.70 -0.77 28.47
CA LEU A 203 5.06 -1.42 27.22
C LEU A 203 6.58 -1.57 27.05
N ASP A 204 7.09 -2.79 27.23
CA ASP A 204 8.50 -3.11 26.93
C ASP A 204 8.71 -3.47 25.45
N LEU A 205 9.24 -2.51 24.68
CA LEU A 205 9.60 -2.69 23.28
C LEU A 205 10.71 -3.75 23.06
N SER A 206 11.53 -4.01 24.06
CA SER A 206 12.57 -5.04 24.01
C SER A 206 11.96 -6.43 24.01
N MET A 207 10.90 -6.63 24.79
CA MET A 207 10.14 -7.88 24.80
C MET A 207 9.41 -8.09 23.48
N LEU A 208 8.79 -7.05 22.90
CA LEU A 208 8.17 -7.15 21.58
C LEU A 208 9.20 -7.53 20.49
N ALA A 209 10.41 -6.97 20.53
CA ALA A 209 11.49 -7.32 19.61
C ALA A 209 11.95 -8.78 19.74
N LYS A 210 11.88 -9.36 20.95
CA LYS A 210 12.17 -10.79 21.18
C LYS A 210 11.11 -11.70 20.58
N TYR A 211 9.83 -11.39 20.79
CA TYR A 211 8.72 -12.22 20.31
C TYR A 211 8.45 -12.10 18.80
N THR A 212 9.01 -11.09 18.13
CA THR A 212 8.90 -10.87 16.68
C THR A 212 10.07 -11.48 15.89
N HIS A 213 10.63 -12.60 16.34
CA HIS A 213 11.69 -13.27 15.60
C HIS A 213 11.22 -13.68 14.19
N GLY A 214 12.00 -13.32 13.17
CA GLY A 214 11.69 -13.65 11.77
C GLY A 214 10.60 -12.78 11.13
N PHE A 215 10.16 -11.72 11.81
CA PHE A 215 9.31 -10.68 11.24
C PHE A 215 10.15 -9.68 10.45
N SER A 216 9.65 -9.26 9.30
CA SER A 216 10.25 -8.19 8.51
C SER A 216 9.96 -6.82 9.15
N GLY A 217 10.66 -5.77 8.69
CA GLY A 217 10.35 -4.41 9.13
C GLY A 217 8.93 -3.97 8.78
N ALA A 218 8.38 -4.48 7.67
CA ALA A 218 7.01 -4.24 7.26
C ALA A 218 6.02 -4.92 8.22
N ASP A 219 6.29 -6.18 8.60
CA ASP A 219 5.43 -6.92 9.53
C ASP A 219 5.35 -6.22 10.89
N ILE A 220 6.48 -5.71 11.39
CA ILE A 220 6.53 -4.93 12.64
C ILE A 220 5.76 -3.61 12.49
N THR A 221 5.87 -2.96 11.33
CA THR A 221 5.12 -1.73 11.05
C THR A 221 3.61 -2.00 11.05
N GLU A 222 3.18 -3.11 10.46
CA GLU A 222 1.77 -3.51 10.46
C GLU A 222 1.26 -3.79 11.88
N ILE A 223 2.04 -4.50 12.71
CA ILE A 223 1.71 -4.75 14.12
C ILE A 223 1.49 -3.43 14.86
N CYS A 224 2.40 -2.46 14.71
CA CYS A 224 2.29 -1.14 15.32
C CYS A 224 1.03 -0.40 14.84
N GLN A 225 0.77 -0.37 13.53
CA GLN A 225 -0.42 0.30 12.99
C GLN A 225 -1.72 -0.31 13.49
N ARG A 226 -1.79 -1.64 13.60
CA ARG A 226 -2.97 -2.34 14.14
C ARG A 226 -3.17 -2.06 15.63
N ALA A 227 -2.09 -2.04 16.42
CA ALA A 227 -2.15 -1.65 17.82
C ALA A 227 -2.66 -0.20 17.99
N CYS A 228 -2.18 0.74 17.15
CA CYS A 228 -2.71 2.11 17.13
C CYS A 228 -4.20 2.15 16.80
N LYS A 229 -4.66 1.35 15.82
CA LYS A 229 -6.09 1.29 15.46
C LYS A 229 -6.96 0.76 16.60
N TYR A 230 -6.48 -0.23 17.35
CA TYR A 230 -7.20 -0.73 18.53
C TYR A 230 -7.28 0.33 19.63
N ALA A 231 -6.20 1.07 19.88
CA ALA A 231 -6.21 2.18 20.84
C ALA A 231 -7.20 3.29 20.44
N ILE A 232 -7.22 3.67 19.16
CA ILE A 232 -8.18 4.66 18.65
C ILE A 232 -9.62 4.16 18.82
N ARG A 233 -9.87 2.88 18.52
CA ARG A 233 -11.20 2.29 18.65
C ARG A 233 -11.66 2.25 20.11
N GLU A 234 -10.79 1.85 21.04
CA GLU A 234 -11.08 1.87 22.47
C GLU A 234 -11.40 3.29 22.95
N ASN A 235 -10.67 4.31 22.47
CA ASN A 235 -10.93 5.69 22.83
C ASN A 235 -12.31 6.18 22.36
N ILE A 236 -12.67 5.89 21.11
CA ILE A 236 -13.98 6.24 20.55
C ILE A 236 -15.10 5.54 21.34
N GLU A 237 -14.91 4.26 21.70
CA GLU A 237 -15.89 3.50 22.47
C GLU A 237 -16.08 4.11 23.88
N LYS A 238 -14.99 4.53 24.54
CA LYS A 238 -15.04 5.24 25.83
C LYS A 238 -15.73 6.60 25.74
N ASP A 239 -15.46 7.38 24.69
CA ASP A 239 -16.09 8.68 24.47
C ASP A 239 -17.60 8.55 24.28
N ILE A 240 -18.04 7.56 23.49
CA ILE A 240 -19.46 7.27 23.29
C ILE A 240 -20.13 6.85 24.61
N GLU A 241 -19.47 6.02 25.41
CA GLU A 241 -20.00 5.57 26.70
C GLU A 241 -20.12 6.72 27.70
N LYS A 242 -19.12 7.62 27.75
CA LYS A 242 -19.15 8.85 28.55
C LYS A 242 -20.31 9.76 28.11
N GLU A 243 -20.50 9.98 26.81
CA GLU A 243 -21.63 10.77 26.29
C GLU A 243 -23.00 10.13 26.62
N SER A 244 -23.11 8.80 26.57
CA SER A 244 -24.35 8.10 26.91
C SER A 244 -24.68 8.25 28.40
N LYS A 245 -23.68 8.09 29.28
CA LYS A 245 -23.84 8.29 30.73
C LYS A 245 -24.18 9.74 31.08
N ARG A 246 -23.60 10.71 30.36
CA ARG A 246 -23.93 12.15 30.50
C ARG A 246 -25.39 12.46 30.14
N LYS A 247 -25.98 11.73 29.17
CA LYS A 247 -27.39 11.87 28.80
C LYS A 247 -28.34 11.24 29.82
N GLU A 248 -27.89 10.21 30.54
CA GLU A 248 -28.69 9.51 31.55
C GLU A 248 -28.64 10.17 32.94
N ASN A 249 -27.59 10.92 33.27
CA ASN A 249 -27.41 11.52 34.59
C ASN A 249 -27.00 13.00 34.52
N THR A 250 -27.98 13.91 34.56
CA THR A 250 -27.83 15.36 34.31
C THR A 250 -27.04 16.13 35.40
N GLU A 251 -26.73 15.50 36.55
CA GLU A 251 -26.10 16.17 37.71
C GLU A 251 -24.66 15.73 38.00
N ALA A 252 -24.05 14.85 37.19
CA ALA A 252 -22.64 14.48 37.37
C ALA A 252 -21.72 15.52 36.72
N MET A 253 -21.17 16.44 37.53
CA MET A 253 -19.96 17.17 37.17
C MET A 253 -18.77 16.21 37.29
N GLU A 254 -18.38 15.57 36.19
CA GLU A 254 -17.08 14.91 36.09
C GLU A 254 -16.10 15.85 35.40
N GLU A 255 -14.89 15.93 35.93
CA GLU A 255 -13.79 16.73 35.39
C GLU A 255 -13.52 16.33 33.94
N ASP A 256 -13.41 17.31 33.04
CA ASP A 256 -12.91 17.13 31.68
C ASP A 256 -11.41 16.77 31.78
N ASP A 257 -11.10 15.54 32.20
CA ASP A 257 -9.77 14.99 32.06
C ASP A 257 -9.58 14.63 30.59
N ASP A 258 -8.88 15.52 29.89
CA ASP A 258 -8.26 15.29 28.57
C ASP A 258 -7.15 14.20 28.70
N GLU A 259 -7.51 13.01 29.16
CA GLU A 259 -6.61 11.89 29.28
C GLU A 259 -6.27 11.39 27.87
N VAL A 260 -5.05 11.67 27.42
CA VAL A 260 -4.56 11.21 26.12
C VAL A 260 -4.49 9.69 26.15
N SER A 261 -5.39 9.02 25.43
CA SER A 261 -5.41 7.57 25.32
C SER A 261 -4.08 7.02 24.79
N GLU A 262 -3.38 6.27 25.64
CA GLU A 262 -2.07 5.67 25.36
C GLU A 262 -2.22 4.26 24.75
N ILE A 263 -1.25 3.85 23.93
CA ILE A 263 -1.19 2.49 23.42
C ILE A 263 -0.68 1.55 24.53
N SER A 264 -1.56 0.68 25.02
CA SER A 264 -1.29 -0.33 26.04
C SER A 264 -0.74 -1.65 25.50
N VAL A 265 -0.29 -2.52 26.41
CA VAL A 265 0.15 -3.90 26.11
C VAL A 265 -0.98 -4.72 25.49
N ALA A 266 -2.23 -4.54 25.94
CA ALA A 266 -3.39 -5.28 25.44
C ALA A 266 -3.63 -5.04 23.94
N HIS A 267 -3.38 -3.82 23.45
CA HIS A 267 -3.48 -3.50 22.02
C HIS A 267 -2.44 -4.24 21.19
N PHE A 268 -1.24 -4.42 21.72
CA PHE A 268 -0.19 -5.21 21.07
C PHE A 268 -0.50 -6.70 21.12
N GLU A 269 -1.03 -7.22 22.23
CA GLU A 269 -1.47 -8.62 22.32
C GLU A 269 -2.56 -8.94 21.28
N GLU A 270 -3.57 -8.07 21.15
CA GLU A 270 -4.63 -8.23 20.17
C GLU A 270 -4.11 -8.12 18.72
N SER A 271 -3.19 -7.18 18.48
CA SER A 271 -2.49 -7.06 17.19
C SER A 271 -1.70 -8.32 16.84
N MET A 272 -1.00 -8.89 17.81
CA MET A 272 -0.11 -10.03 17.61
C MET A 272 -0.86 -11.33 17.28
N LYS A 273 -2.13 -11.47 17.70
CA LYS A 273 -2.99 -12.63 17.35
C LYS A 273 -3.15 -12.81 15.84
N PHE A 274 -3.15 -11.72 15.08
CA PHE A 274 -3.35 -11.72 13.64
C PHE A 274 -2.06 -11.45 12.85
N ALA A 275 -0.95 -11.29 13.54
CA ALA A 275 0.32 -10.97 12.94
C ALA A 275 0.85 -12.18 12.15
N ARG A 276 1.28 -11.94 10.91
CA ARG A 276 1.83 -12.97 10.02
C ARG A 276 3.23 -12.55 9.58
N ARG A 277 4.12 -13.52 9.51
CA ARG A 277 5.45 -13.34 8.91
C ARG A 277 5.29 -13.28 7.40
N SER A 278 5.68 -12.18 6.78
CA SER A 278 5.66 -12.05 5.31
C SER A 278 6.77 -12.85 4.63
N VAL A 279 7.88 -13.08 5.34
CA VAL A 279 9.04 -13.82 4.82
C VAL A 279 9.14 -15.18 5.51
N SER A 280 9.05 -16.26 4.71
CA SER A 280 9.15 -17.62 5.21
C SER A 280 10.61 -18.04 5.46
N ASP A 281 10.82 -19.01 6.36
CA ASP A 281 12.16 -19.56 6.62
C ASP A 281 12.78 -20.23 5.38
N LEU A 282 11.93 -20.76 4.49
CA LEU A 282 12.37 -21.32 3.22
C LEU A 282 12.90 -20.23 2.28
N ASP A 283 12.26 -19.06 2.25
CA ASP A 283 12.71 -17.95 1.41
C ASP A 283 13.99 -17.34 1.98
N ILE A 284 14.10 -17.22 3.31
CA ILE A 284 15.35 -16.83 3.99
C ILE A 284 16.49 -17.79 3.60
N MET A 285 16.24 -19.10 3.66
CA MET A 285 17.24 -20.10 3.27
C MET A 285 17.60 -20.00 1.78
N LYS A 286 16.64 -19.77 0.88
CA LYS A 286 16.93 -19.54 -0.55
C LYS A 286 17.79 -18.30 -0.76
N TYR A 287 17.49 -17.19 -0.08
CA TYR A 287 18.29 -15.97 -0.14
C TYR A 287 19.69 -16.19 0.41
N GLN A 288 19.85 -16.91 1.53
CA GLN A 288 21.14 -17.25 2.10
C GLN A 288 21.96 -18.18 1.17
N LEU A 289 21.32 -19.20 0.60
CA LEU A 289 21.96 -20.10 -0.36
C LEU A 289 22.35 -19.38 -1.65
N PHE A 290 21.53 -18.44 -2.10
CA PHE A 290 21.83 -17.59 -3.25
C PHE A 290 23.01 -16.66 -2.95
N ALA A 291 23.01 -15.97 -1.79
CA ALA A 291 24.12 -15.15 -1.34
C ALA A 291 25.42 -15.95 -1.22
N HIS A 292 25.38 -17.13 -0.60
CA HIS A 292 26.54 -18.01 -0.46
C HIS A 292 27.06 -18.55 -1.80
N LYS A 293 26.17 -18.91 -2.74
CA LYS A 293 26.57 -19.30 -4.11
C LYS A 293 27.18 -18.14 -4.88
N LEU A 294 26.65 -16.93 -4.69
CA LEU A 294 27.20 -15.71 -5.28
C LEU A 294 28.60 -15.42 -4.73
N GLN A 295 28.81 -15.61 -3.42
CA GLN A 295 30.14 -15.51 -2.78
C GLN A 295 31.13 -16.57 -3.31
N GLN A 296 30.72 -17.83 -3.44
CA GLN A 296 31.58 -18.89 -4.00
C GLN A 296 31.93 -18.66 -5.47
N SER A 297 31.04 -18.03 -6.25
CA SER A 297 31.30 -17.68 -7.65
C SER A 297 32.33 -16.55 -7.81
N ARG A 298 32.53 -15.73 -6.77
CA ARG A 298 33.46 -14.59 -6.74
C ARG A 298 34.85 -14.95 -6.22
N GLY A 299 35.30 -16.19 -6.33
CA GLY A 299 36.65 -16.60 -5.95
C GLY A 299 37.75 -15.93 -6.79
N PHE A 300 38.23 -14.76 -6.38
CA PHE A 300 39.59 -14.24 -6.63
C PHE A 300 39.85 -12.95 -5.81
N GLY A 301 40.95 -12.89 -5.06
CA GLY A 301 41.50 -11.62 -4.55
C GLY A 301 41.82 -11.51 -3.05
N SER A 302 42.46 -12.52 -2.46
CA SER A 302 43.16 -12.37 -1.18
C SER A 302 44.51 -11.67 -1.38
N GLU A 303 44.54 -10.34 -1.56
CA GLU A 303 45.70 -9.49 -1.25
C GLU A 303 45.37 -8.00 -1.51
N PHE A 304 45.07 -7.26 -0.45
CA PHE A 304 45.19 -5.80 -0.49
C PHE A 304 45.68 -5.32 0.88
N LYS A 305 46.95 -4.89 0.94
CA LYS A 305 47.54 -4.19 2.09
C LYS A 305 47.62 -2.71 1.75
N PHE A 306 47.24 -1.84 2.69
CA PHE A 306 47.49 -0.41 2.57
C PHE A 306 48.99 -0.15 2.69
N ALA A 307 49.54 0.62 1.75
CA ALA A 307 50.88 1.16 1.85
C ALA A 307 50.92 2.12 3.05
N THR A 308 51.78 1.83 4.03
CA THR A 308 52.15 2.79 5.06
C THR A 308 53.05 3.83 4.40
N HIS A 309 52.54 5.06 4.26
CA HIS A 309 53.38 6.19 3.89
C HIS A 309 54.35 6.47 5.05
N SER A 310 55.61 6.12 4.82
CA SER A 310 56.76 6.71 5.49
C SER A 310 57.16 8.01 4.79
N GLU A 311 57.82 8.85 5.60
CA GLU A 311 58.59 10.07 5.26
C GLU A 311 57.74 11.36 5.32
N THR A 312 58.07 12.35 6.16
CA THR A 312 59.35 12.74 6.79
C THR A 312 59.13 13.35 8.17
#